data_AF-A0A5C7KRN6-F1
#
_entry.id   AF-A0A5C7KRN6-F1
#
_cell.length_a   1.000
_cell.length_b   1.000
_cell.length_c   1.000
_cell.angle_alpha   90.00
_cell.angle_beta   90.00
_cell.angle_gamma   90.00
#
_symmetry.space_group_name_H-M   'P 1'
#
loop_
_entity.id
_entity.type
_entity.pdbx_description
1 polymer ?
#
loop_
_entity_poly.entity_id
_entity_poly.type
_entity_poly.pdbx_seq_one_letter_code
_entity_poly.pdbx_strand_id
1 'polypeptide(L)'
;MFLWIDRANGIFASKKEYVLLEIIPSREIEKSPHPMELIFAGFSGTIKTPSTVEEFIGGEFPTSFSLELVSTEGKVHFYIRTPRAFPARVEGHLDAH
;
A
#
# COMPACT_ATOMS: atom_id res chain seq x y z
N MET A 1 -27.23 -11.54 -2.60
CA MET A 1 -26.25 -10.65 -1.96
C MET A 1 -26.53 -10.66 -0.46
N PHE A 2 -25.55 -11.04 0.36
CA PHE A 2 -25.74 -11.19 1.80
C PHE A 2 -25.56 -9.83 2.48
N LEU A 3 -26.67 -9.10 2.69
CA LEU A 3 -26.71 -7.74 3.27
C LEU A 3 -25.90 -7.57 4.57
N TRP A 4 -25.74 -8.65 5.34
CA TRP A 4 -24.99 -8.63 6.59
C TRP A 4 -23.46 -8.52 6.35
N ILE A 5 -22.93 -9.19 5.31
CA ILE A 5 -21.52 -9.11 4.89
C ILE A 5 -21.22 -7.71 4.37
N ASP A 6 -22.10 -7.15 3.54
CA ASP A 6 -21.91 -5.80 3.00
C ASP A 6 -21.84 -4.76 4.12
N ARG A 7 -22.66 -4.91 5.16
CA ARG A 7 -22.60 -4.06 6.36
C ARG A 7 -21.29 -4.25 7.12
N ALA A 8 -20.85 -5.49 7.36
CA ALA A 8 -19.60 -5.77 8.07
C ALA A 8 -18.38 -5.20 7.31
N ASN A 9 -18.30 -5.48 6.01
CA ASN A 9 -17.27 -4.95 5.11
C ASN A 9 -17.30 -3.42 5.04
N GLY A 10 -18.49 -2.81 4.98
CA GLY A 10 -18.63 -1.34 4.98
C GLY A 10 -18.13 -0.69 6.27
N ILE A 11 -18.44 -1.29 7.43
CA ILE A 11 -17.92 -0.83 8.72
C ILE A 11 -16.40 -0.95 8.76
N PHE A 12 -15.84 -2.07 8.29
CA PHE A 12 -14.39 -2.27 8.24
C PHE A 12 -13.70 -1.30 7.26
N ALA A 13 -14.26 -1.10 6.06
CA ALA A 13 -13.76 -0.17 5.07
C ALA A 13 -13.77 1.28 5.58
N SER A 14 -14.81 1.69 6.32
CA SER A 14 -14.89 3.05 6.89
C SER A 14 -13.79 3.36 7.92
N LYS A 15 -13.21 2.32 8.54
CA LYS A 15 -12.11 2.45 9.50
C LYS A 15 -10.74 2.52 8.82
N LYS A 16 -10.63 2.11 7.56
CA LYS A 16 -9.36 2.13 6.82
C LYS A 16 -9.12 3.51 6.21
N GLU A 17 -8.20 4.26 6.81
CA GLU A 17 -7.67 5.48 6.21
C GLU A 17 -6.55 5.15 5.23
N TYR A 18 -6.67 5.65 3.99
CA TYR A 18 -5.63 5.56 2.97
C TYR A 18 -4.92 6.90 2.83
N VAL A 19 -3.60 6.84 2.65
CA VAL A 19 -2.76 8.00 2.34
C VAL A 19 -2.10 7.79 0.99
N LEU A 20 -1.85 8.89 0.28
CA LEU A 20 -1.10 8.91 -0.96
C LEU A 20 0.28 9.48 -0.64
N LEU A 21 1.32 8.72 -0.96
CA LEU A 21 2.72 9.10 -0.76
C LEU A 21 3.39 9.29 -2.11
N GLU A 22 4.13 10.38 -2.26
CA GLU A 22 4.98 10.62 -3.41
C GLU A 22 6.39 10.09 -3.12
N ILE A 23 6.91 9.25 -4.00
CA ILE A 23 8.30 8.78 -3.93
C ILE A 23 9.15 9.74 -4.76
N ILE A 24 10.06 10.44 -4.09
CA ILE A 24 11.05 11.28 -4.74
C ILE A 24 12.35 10.48 -4.85
N PRO A 25 12.75 10.01 -6.05
CA PRO A 25 14.00 9.28 -6.18
C PRO A 25 15.20 10.19 -5.90
N SER A 26 16.08 9.78 -4.98
CA SER A 26 17.35 10.46 -4.74
C SER A 26 18.20 10.49 -6.00
N ARG A 27 18.95 11.59 -6.20
CA ARG A 27 19.80 11.82 -7.39
C ARG A 27 20.86 10.74 -7.62
N GLU A 28 21.23 10.01 -6.57
CA GLU A 28 22.24 8.95 -6.56
C GLU A 28 21.67 7.55 -6.81
N ILE A 29 20.36 7.41 -7.02
CA ILE A 29 19.76 6.10 -7.24
C ILE A 29 20.36 5.48 -8.51
N GLU A 30 20.96 4.32 -8.31
CA GLU A 30 21.45 3.45 -9.35
C GLU A 30 20.31 3.22 -10.36
N LYS A 31 20.56 3.38 -11.66
CA LYS A 31 19.54 3.20 -12.72
C LYS A 31 19.14 1.72 -12.92
N SER A 32 19.25 0.91 -11.88
CA SER A 32 18.91 -0.50 -11.85
C SER A 32 17.48 -0.69 -11.31
N PRO A 33 16.82 -1.82 -11.62
CA PRO A 33 15.48 -2.12 -11.11
C PRO A 33 15.46 -2.44 -9.60
N HIS A 34 16.63 -2.55 -8.96
CA HIS A 34 16.79 -3.02 -7.58
C HIS A 34 15.97 -2.24 -6.53
N PRO A 35 15.87 -0.90 -6.56
CA PRO A 35 15.07 -0.16 -5.58
C PRO A 35 13.58 -0.52 -5.64
N MET A 36 13.05 -0.77 -6.84
CA MET A 36 11.66 -1.19 -7.02
C MET A 36 11.43 -2.60 -6.49
N GLU A 37 12.40 -3.51 -6.65
CA GLU A 37 12.32 -4.86 -6.08
C GLU A 37 12.24 -4.84 -4.55
N LEU A 38 13.03 -3.97 -3.90
CA LEU A 38 12.99 -3.78 -2.45
C LEU A 38 11.63 -3.25 -1.99
N ILE A 39 11.05 -2.29 -2.71
CA ILE A 39 9.70 -1.77 -2.44
C ILE A 39 8.66 -2.90 -2.55
N PHE A 40 8.71 -3.71 -3.61
CA PHE A 40 7.80 -4.84 -3.78
C PHE A 40 7.97 -5.93 -2.71
N ALA A 41 9.21 -6.21 -2.28
CA ALA A 41 9.50 -7.12 -1.18
C ALA A 41 8.93 -6.59 0.16
N GLY A 42 8.98 -5.27 0.38
CA GLY A 42 8.35 -4.64 1.53
C GLY A 42 6.82 -4.80 1.54
N PHE A 43 6.17 -4.70 0.38
CA PHE A 43 4.73 -4.92 0.26
C PHE A 43 4.32 -6.37 0.48
N SER A 44 5.06 -7.34 -0.07
CA SER A 44 4.71 -8.75 0.06
C SER A 44 4.72 -9.22 1.52
N GLY A 45 5.66 -8.73 2.34
CA GLY A 45 5.71 -9.00 3.77
C GLY A 45 4.58 -8.36 4.60
N THR A 46 3.81 -7.46 4.00
CA THR A 46 2.77 -6.69 4.68
C THR A 46 1.35 -7.27 4.47
N ILE A 47 1.18 -8.13 3.47
CA ILE A 47 -0.12 -8.73 3.16
C ILE A 47 -0.47 -9.74 4.26
N LYS A 48 -1.40 -9.35 5.16
CA LYS A 48 -2.02 -10.25 6.14
C LYS A 48 -3.17 -11.00 5.49
N THR A 49 -3.16 -12.33 5.56
CA THR A 49 -4.32 -13.16 5.26
C THR A 49 -5.26 -13.15 6.48
N PRO A 50 -6.50 -12.65 6.38
CA PRO A 50 -7.45 -12.71 7.49
C PRO A 50 -7.83 -14.17 7.77
N SER A 51 -8.07 -14.49 9.04
CA SER A 51 -8.65 -15.78 9.42
C SER A 51 -10.13 -15.85 9.05
N THR A 52 -10.69 -17.06 8.95
CA THR A 52 -12.12 -17.27 8.60
C THR A 52 -13.07 -16.55 9.56
N VAL A 53 -12.70 -16.41 10.84
CA VAL A 53 -13.53 -15.68 11.82
C VAL A 53 -13.49 -14.16 11.56
N GLU A 54 -12.32 -13.60 11.24
CA GLU A 54 -12.14 -12.18 10.92
C GLU A 54 -12.82 -11.81 9.59
N GLU A 55 -12.76 -12.69 8.60
CA GLU A 55 -13.40 -12.49 7.29
C GLU A 55 -14.92 -12.45 7.40
N PHE A 56 -15.52 -13.46 8.04
CA PHE A 56 -16.98 -13.57 8.09
C PHE A 56 -17.59 -12.69 9.19
N ILE A 57 -17.06 -12.67 10.42
CA ILE A 57 -17.68 -11.89 11.52
C ILE A 57 -17.18 -10.44 11.53
N GLY A 58 -15.90 -10.23 11.25
CA GLY A 58 -15.28 -8.91 11.23
C GLY A 58 -15.46 -8.15 9.93
N GLY A 59 -15.75 -8.83 8.81
CA GLY A 59 -15.73 -8.23 7.47
C GLY A 59 -14.33 -7.78 7.06
N GLU A 60 -13.29 -8.40 7.62
CA GLU A 60 -11.91 -8.03 7.31
C GLU A 60 -11.51 -8.58 5.94
N PHE A 61 -11.01 -7.69 5.08
CA PHE A 61 -10.41 -8.06 3.80
C PHE A 61 -8.94 -7.65 3.71
N PRO A 62 -8.13 -8.38 2.93
CA PRO A 62 -6.73 -8.06 2.72
C PRO A 62 -6.56 -6.62 2.25
N THR A 63 -5.58 -5.95 2.81
CA THR A 63 -5.25 -4.58 2.42
C THR A 63 -4.72 -4.55 0.99
N SER A 64 -5.28 -3.66 0.17
CA SER A 64 -4.77 -3.35 -1.16
C SER A 64 -3.79 -2.18 -1.12
N PHE A 65 -2.75 -2.30 -1.94
CA PHE A 65 -1.83 -1.21 -2.29
C PHE A 65 -2.04 -0.86 -3.76
N SER A 66 -1.87 0.41 -4.10
CA SER A 66 -1.90 0.85 -5.50
C SER A 66 -0.66 1.68 -5.78
N LEU A 67 0.04 1.32 -6.86
CA LEU A 67 1.21 2.04 -7.35
C LEU A 67 0.80 2.76 -8.63
N GLU A 68 1.05 4.05 -8.67
CA GLU A 68 0.66 4.93 -9.77
C GLU A 68 1.91 5.64 -10.31
N LEU A 69 2.05 5.67 -11.64
CA LEU A 69 3.10 6.40 -12.33
C LEU A 69 2.42 7.50 -13.13
N VAL A 70 2.74 8.74 -12.81
CA VAL A 70 2.17 9.92 -13.48
C VAL A 70 3.30 10.74 -14.07
N SER A 71 3.13 11.14 -15.34
CA SER A 71 4.03 12.09 -15.98
C SER A 71 3.38 13.46 -15.99
N THR A 72 3.94 14.42 -15.25
CA THR A 72 3.50 15.82 -15.24
C THR A 72 4.61 16.69 -15.78
N GLU A 73 4.32 17.45 -16.85
CA GLU A 73 5.26 18.41 -17.44
C GLU A 73 6.66 17.83 -17.79
N GLY A 74 6.70 16.56 -18.20
CA GLY A 74 7.94 15.88 -18.57
C GLY A 74 8.75 15.34 -17.38
N LYS A 75 8.26 15.49 -16.15
CA LYS A 75 8.79 14.82 -14.96
C LYS A 75 7.94 13.60 -14.64
N VAL A 76 8.60 12.48 -14.32
CA VAL A 76 7.94 11.26 -13.88
C VAL A 76 7.84 11.28 -12.36
N HIS A 77 6.62 11.16 -11.86
CA HIS A 77 6.29 11.08 -10.44
C HIS A 77 5.76 9.68 -10.14
N PHE A 78 6.26 9.10 -9.03
CA PHE A 78 5.81 7.81 -8.54
C PHE A 78 4.98 8.02 -7.29
N TYR A 79 3.78 7.45 -7.27
CA TYR A 79 2.88 7.52 -6.12
C TYR A 79 2.55 6.13 -5.60
N ILE A 80 2.46 6.01 -4.28
CA ILE A 80 1.97 4.81 -3.61
C ILE A 80 0.76 5.20 -2.76
N ARG A 81 -0.37 4.57 -3.02
CA ARG A 81 -1.52 4.58 -2.14
C ARG A 81 -1.44 3.41 -1.17
N THR A 82 -1.35 3.73 0.11
CA THR A 82 -1.17 2.77 1.20
C THR A 82 -2.04 3.14 2.40
N PRO A 83 -2.48 2.21 3.26
CA PRO A 83 -3.13 2.58 4.50
C PRO A 83 -2.20 3.36 5.42
N ARG A 84 -2.78 4.24 6.23
CA ARG A 84 -2.07 5.12 7.18
C ARG A 84 -1.15 4.41 8.17
N ALA A 85 -1.31 3.10 8.38
CA ALA A 85 -0.43 2.31 9.26
C ALA A 85 0.97 2.02 8.65
N PHE A 86 1.14 2.22 7.34
CA PHE A 86 2.35 1.83 6.59
C PHE A 86 3.30 2.93 6.04
N PRO A 87 3.09 4.26 6.21
CA PRO A 87 3.98 5.28 5.65
C PRO A 87 5.45 5.12 6.06
N ALA A 88 5.71 4.94 7.36
CA ALA A 88 7.08 4.90 7.91
C ALA A 88 7.92 3.73 7.37
N ARG A 89 7.29 2.66 6.88
CA ARG A 89 7.99 1.47 6.36
C ARG A 89 8.40 1.62 4.90
N VAL A 90 7.68 2.45 4.13
CA VAL A 90 8.02 2.74 2.74
C VAL A 90 9.22 3.68 2.68
N GLU A 91 9.23 4.71 3.53
CA GLU A 91 10.37 5.63 3.68
C GLU A 91 11.63 4.89 4.14
N GLY A 92 11.51 4.00 5.13
CA GLY A 92 12.66 3.22 5.63
C GLY A 92 13.34 2.29 4.63
N HIS A 93 12.66 1.86 3.55
CA HIS A 93 13.30 1.09 2.47
C HIS A 93 14.04 1.98 1.47
N LEU A 94 13.69 3.27 1.37
CA LEU A 94 14.34 4.23 0.49
C LEU A 94 15.65 4.77 1.12
N ASP A 95 15.66 4.94 2.44
CA ASP A 95 16.80 5.52 3.19
C ASP A 95 17.83 4.49 3.69
N ALA A 96 17.53 3.19 3.61
CA ALA A 96 18.43 2.13 4.09
C ALA A 96 19.58 1.80 3.12
N HIS A 97 19.81 2.61 2.08
CA HIS A 97 20.82 2.35 1.07
C HIS A 97 21.57 3.60 0.59
#